data_AF-A0A923W5V1-F1
#
_entry.id   AF-A0A923W5V1-F1
#
_cell.length_a   1.000
_cell.length_b   1.000
_cell.length_c   1.000
_cell.angle_alpha   90.00
_cell.angle_beta   90.00
_cell.angle_gamma   90.00
#
_symmetry.space_group_name_H-M   'P 1'
#
loop_
_entity.id
_entity.type
_entity.pdbx_description
1 polymer ?
#
loop_
_entity_poly.entity_id
_entity_poly.type
_entity_poly.pdbx_seq_one_letter_code
_entity_poly.pdbx_strand_id
1 'polypeptide(L)'
;MKFTRFFPRFLPFATAMLLAGSAQAQTAADATPRPCGTDQAMREALGAGYDQWWAGYRAELQAITAQRSPPGSPPAGPRLIVPVVVHIIHTNGGDNISDAQVYDAIRITNEAFLELDPDTAQVIPYFKPRIGNANIEFRLARLDPDGNCTTGIVRHFSPLTNSAGENVKNLPGARWTPERYLNVWVVENIASGAAGYSYLPCGVGIDREGIVILNDYFGSIGRSPNSQYNRHAFPHEIGHYLGLPHTWGGTNTPGLPTNCQDDDGIADTPNTIGFTRCTNLYAPACPGDPDLYSNVQNIMDYAGCPSMFTQDQTLVMNRGIVSRFACRTILGSVANQTRTGVADGQVIPACLPIAHLTAVGAGSAEPLQRLCAGDSIRFRGEVYNLSPGTPVTWQWRFPGGLSRSSTSQTPFVTYPTPGLYSVSLTVTSAAGADSVVQTRYVRVQSITAGLSTPQVEFFEDPAFPANSADSFKNWDLQPASGSTWAYTSAAAFQGAGSVRLRLNNTMGGGVYDLVSPNIIPATTLQRPYLYFERAYARRTAADD
;
A
#
# COMPACT_ATOMS: atom_id res chain seq x y z
N MET A 1 14.97 -12.38 16.52
CA MET A 1 15.05 -11.98 15.10
C MET A 1 15.35 -13.22 14.27
N LYS A 2 14.48 -13.56 13.32
CA LYS A 2 14.71 -14.67 12.36
C LYS A 2 15.76 -14.19 11.35
N PHE A 3 16.89 -14.88 11.25
CA PHE A 3 17.91 -14.63 10.24
C PHE A 3 17.65 -15.50 9.00
N THR A 4 17.49 -14.87 7.86
CA THR A 4 17.49 -15.49 6.54
C THR A 4 18.91 -15.94 6.17
N ARG A 5 19.05 -17.22 5.78
CA ARG A 5 20.31 -17.84 5.38
C ARG A 5 20.75 -17.33 4.00
N PHE A 6 21.96 -16.79 3.90
CA PHE A 6 22.65 -16.58 2.62
C PHE A 6 23.28 -17.90 2.17
N PHE A 7 22.96 -18.36 0.95
CA PHE A 7 23.66 -19.45 0.27
C PHE A 7 24.69 -18.86 -0.71
N PRO A 8 25.97 -19.25 -0.67
CA PRO A 8 26.91 -18.97 -1.76
C PRO A 8 26.66 -19.96 -2.91
N ARG A 9 26.46 -19.45 -4.13
CA ARG A 9 26.36 -20.27 -5.35
C ARG A 9 27.75 -20.65 -5.86
N PHE A 10 28.02 -21.95 -5.91
CA PHE A 10 29.08 -22.53 -6.73
C PHE A 10 28.62 -22.64 -8.20
N LEU A 11 29.53 -22.34 -9.13
CA LEU A 11 29.43 -22.80 -10.53
C LEU A 11 29.61 -24.33 -10.56
N PRO A 12 28.87 -25.04 -11.41
CA PRO A 12 29.46 -26.14 -12.13
C PRO A 12 29.25 -26.02 -13.64
N PHE A 13 30.32 -26.36 -14.37
CA PHE A 13 30.26 -26.80 -15.75
C PHE A 13 29.25 -27.95 -15.88
N ALA A 14 28.28 -27.84 -16.80
CA ALA A 14 27.57 -29.00 -17.32
C ALA A 14 27.05 -28.74 -18.74
N THR A 15 27.41 -29.69 -19.59
CA THR A 15 27.05 -29.95 -20.98
C THR A 15 25.59 -29.70 -21.34
N ALA A 16 25.36 -29.19 -22.54
CA ALA A 16 24.03 -28.93 -23.09
C ALA A 16 23.17 -30.21 -23.18
N MET A 17 22.03 -30.20 -22.49
CA MET A 17 20.88 -31.08 -22.76
C MET A 17 19.62 -30.21 -22.77
N LEU A 18 18.92 -30.18 -23.90
CA LEU A 18 17.59 -29.56 -24.03
C LEU A 18 16.61 -30.31 -23.12
N LEU A 19 16.08 -29.62 -22.11
CA LEU A 19 14.92 -30.04 -21.34
C LEU A 19 13.89 -28.91 -21.37
N ALA A 20 12.71 -29.20 -21.93
CA ALA A 20 11.55 -28.33 -21.93
C ALA A 20 11.07 -28.12 -20.48
N GLY A 21 11.23 -26.91 -19.95
CA GLY A 21 10.76 -26.55 -18.62
C GLY A 21 9.28 -26.23 -18.63
N SER A 22 8.48 -27.10 -18.00
CA SER A 22 7.13 -26.77 -17.55
C SER A 22 7.23 -25.77 -16.38
N ALA A 23 6.51 -24.66 -16.48
CA ALA A 23 6.36 -23.71 -15.39
C ALA A 23 5.64 -24.38 -14.21
N GLN A 24 6.37 -24.72 -13.15
CA GLN A 24 5.77 -25.03 -11.86
C GLN A 24 5.40 -23.72 -11.19
N ALA A 25 4.11 -23.40 -11.22
CA ALA A 25 3.52 -22.40 -10.36
C ALA A 25 3.84 -22.77 -8.89
N GLN A 26 4.58 -21.89 -8.20
CA GLN A 26 4.67 -21.96 -6.75
C GLN A 26 3.27 -21.74 -6.19
N THR A 27 2.66 -22.80 -5.64
CA THR A 27 1.44 -22.69 -4.86
C THR A 27 1.77 -21.86 -3.62
N ALA A 28 1.22 -20.64 -3.56
CA ALA A 28 1.23 -19.83 -2.35
C ALA A 28 0.63 -20.67 -1.22
N ALA A 29 1.34 -20.78 -0.09
CA ALA A 29 0.78 -21.36 1.12
C ALA A 29 -0.47 -20.55 1.50
N ASP A 30 -1.55 -21.26 1.83
CA ASP A 30 -2.87 -20.74 2.19
C ASP A 30 -2.74 -19.86 3.45
N ALA A 31 -2.44 -18.58 3.24
CA ALA A 31 -2.40 -17.59 4.30
C ALA A 31 -3.84 -17.36 4.76
N THR A 32 -4.09 -17.46 6.07
CA THR A 32 -5.40 -17.18 6.64
C THR A 32 -5.83 -15.77 6.19
N PRO A 33 -7.03 -15.61 5.60
CA PRO A 33 -7.48 -14.30 5.13
C PRO A 33 -7.43 -13.26 6.25
N ARG A 34 -6.95 -12.06 5.94
CA ARG A 34 -6.82 -10.98 6.92
C ARG A 34 -8.17 -10.27 7.10
N PRO A 35 -8.60 -9.98 8.33
CA PRO A 35 -9.88 -9.30 8.57
C PRO A 35 -9.79 -7.81 8.19
N CYS A 36 -10.93 -7.16 7.99
CA CYS A 36 -11.02 -5.70 8.00
C CYS A 36 -10.73 -5.16 9.43
N GLY A 37 -10.30 -3.91 9.52
CA GLY A 37 -9.90 -3.24 10.75
C GLY A 37 -10.83 -2.11 11.20
N THR A 38 -11.96 -1.88 10.53
CA THR A 38 -12.82 -0.71 10.73
C THR A 38 -13.37 -0.62 12.16
N ASP A 39 -13.96 -1.68 12.73
CA ASP A 39 -14.46 -1.63 14.11
C ASP A 39 -13.35 -1.37 15.13
N GLN A 40 -12.19 -2.00 14.94
CA GLN A 40 -11.04 -1.76 15.80
C GLN A 40 -10.60 -0.30 15.71
N ALA A 41 -10.45 0.25 14.50
CA ALA A 41 -10.06 1.63 14.27
C ALA A 41 -11.06 2.63 14.88
N MET A 42 -12.37 2.38 14.73
CA MET A 42 -13.43 3.19 15.32
C MET A 42 -13.39 3.16 16.85
N ARG A 43 -13.20 1.99 17.47
CA ARG A 43 -13.09 1.85 18.92
C ARG A 43 -11.83 2.51 19.48
N GLU A 44 -10.70 2.37 18.79
CA GLU A 44 -9.46 3.07 19.14
C GLU A 44 -9.61 4.59 19.01
N ALA A 45 -10.34 5.06 18.00
CA ALA A 45 -10.57 6.48 17.76
C ALA A 45 -11.51 7.13 18.78
N LEU A 46 -12.62 6.48 19.11
CA LEU A 46 -13.68 7.02 19.97
C LEU A 46 -13.50 6.68 21.45
N GLY A 47 -12.71 5.64 21.76
CA GLY A 47 -12.48 5.18 23.12
C GLY A 47 -13.79 4.89 23.86
N ALA A 48 -13.93 5.43 25.07
CA ALA A 48 -15.12 5.26 25.91
C ALA A 48 -16.40 5.84 25.30
N GLY A 49 -16.31 6.71 24.28
CA GLY A 49 -17.46 7.29 23.59
C GLY A 49 -18.08 6.39 22.52
N TYR A 50 -17.43 5.28 22.15
CA TYR A 50 -17.86 4.44 21.03
C TYR A 50 -19.29 3.92 21.20
N ASP A 51 -19.65 3.35 22.35
CA ASP A 51 -20.95 2.69 22.50
C ASP A 51 -22.13 3.68 22.41
N GLN A 52 -21.97 4.89 22.97
CA GLN A 52 -22.96 5.97 22.83
C GLN A 52 -23.07 6.44 21.39
N TRP A 53 -21.93 6.65 20.72
CA TRP A 53 -21.89 7.04 19.32
C TRP A 53 -22.54 5.99 18.41
N TRP A 54 -22.22 4.71 18.64
CA TRP A 54 -22.71 3.56 17.88
C TRP A 54 -24.24 3.42 17.98
N ALA A 55 -24.80 3.59 19.18
CA ALA A 55 -26.24 3.58 19.37
C ALA A 55 -26.95 4.70 18.57
N GLY A 56 -26.38 5.92 18.58
CA GLY A 56 -26.90 7.03 17.78
C GLY A 56 -26.76 6.80 16.28
N TYR A 57 -25.63 6.24 15.85
CA TYR A 57 -25.34 5.93 14.45
C TYR A 57 -26.33 4.91 13.88
N ARG A 58 -26.58 3.80 14.60
CA ARG A 58 -27.59 2.81 14.18
C ARG A 58 -29.00 3.37 14.08
N ALA A 59 -29.40 4.23 15.01
CA ALA A 59 -30.70 4.89 14.94
C ALA A 59 -30.83 5.76 13.67
N GLU A 60 -29.75 6.42 13.25
CA GLU A 60 -29.72 7.18 12.00
C GLU A 60 -29.86 6.25 10.78
N LEU A 61 -29.16 5.11 10.75
CA LEU A 61 -29.30 4.12 9.66
C LEU A 61 -30.74 3.64 9.51
N GLN A 62 -31.39 3.29 10.62
CA GLN A 62 -32.81 2.91 10.63
C GLN A 62 -33.72 4.04 10.14
N ALA A 63 -33.40 5.29 10.47
CA ALA A 63 -34.16 6.45 9.99
C ALA A 63 -34.01 6.66 8.47
N ILE A 64 -32.86 6.30 7.87
CA ILE A 64 -32.63 6.36 6.42
C ILE A 64 -33.47 5.32 5.69
N THR A 65 -33.48 4.09 6.19
CA THR A 65 -34.15 2.93 5.58
C THR A 65 -35.66 2.97 5.78
N ALA A 66 -36.14 3.55 6.90
CA ALA A 66 -37.57 3.79 7.14
C ALA A 66 -38.23 4.70 6.09
N GLN A 67 -37.45 5.52 5.37
CA GLN A 67 -37.93 6.42 4.33
C GLN A 67 -37.87 5.80 2.92
N ARG A 68 -37.83 4.47 2.78
CA ARG A 68 -37.68 3.80 1.48
C ARG A 68 -38.88 4.04 0.55
N SER A 69 -38.57 4.22 -0.74
CA SER A 69 -39.55 4.10 -1.84
C SER A 69 -39.88 2.61 -2.07
N PRO A 70 -40.87 2.25 -2.92
CA PRO A 70 -41.25 0.86 -3.15
C PRO A 70 -40.06 -0.06 -3.57
N PRO A 71 -40.11 -1.37 -3.28
CA PRO A 71 -39.02 -2.31 -3.54
C PRO A 71 -38.60 -2.37 -5.02
N GLY A 72 -37.31 -2.56 -5.28
CA GLY A 72 -36.77 -2.87 -6.61
C GLY A 72 -36.46 -1.69 -7.52
N SER A 73 -36.41 -0.46 -7.01
CA SER A 73 -35.89 0.70 -7.76
C SER A 73 -34.55 1.16 -7.17
N PRO A 74 -33.53 1.49 -7.98
CA PRO A 74 -32.32 2.13 -7.47
C PRO A 74 -32.69 3.43 -6.72
N PRO A 75 -31.83 3.91 -5.81
CA PRO A 75 -32.04 5.21 -5.16
C PRO A 75 -32.38 6.28 -6.21
N ALA A 76 -33.53 6.94 -6.02
CA ALA A 76 -34.04 7.92 -6.98
C ALA A 76 -33.10 9.12 -7.08
N GLY A 77 -32.71 9.50 -8.30
CA GLY A 77 -31.86 10.66 -8.55
C GLY A 77 -30.83 10.42 -9.65
N PRO A 78 -30.06 11.45 -10.02
CA PRO A 78 -28.92 11.28 -10.91
C PRO A 78 -27.87 10.39 -10.24
N ARG A 79 -27.06 9.72 -11.06
CA ARG A 79 -25.92 8.94 -10.59
C ARG A 79 -24.97 9.80 -9.77
N LEU A 80 -24.59 9.32 -8.59
CA LEU A 80 -23.58 9.97 -7.76
C LEU A 80 -22.20 9.57 -8.28
N ILE A 81 -21.33 10.55 -8.53
CA ILE A 81 -19.96 10.30 -8.97
C ILE A 81 -19.02 10.72 -7.84
N VAL A 82 -18.29 9.76 -7.29
CA VAL A 82 -17.31 9.95 -6.22
C VAL A 82 -15.90 10.04 -6.83
N PRO A 83 -15.21 11.19 -6.70
CA PRO A 83 -13.82 11.31 -7.13
C PRO A 83 -12.89 10.55 -6.17
N VAL A 84 -12.03 9.71 -6.72
CA VAL A 84 -11.08 8.87 -5.97
C VAL A 84 -9.65 9.31 -6.26
N VAL A 85 -8.82 9.39 -5.23
CA VAL A 85 -7.37 9.46 -5.36
C VAL A 85 -6.73 8.26 -4.68
N VAL A 86 -5.83 7.59 -5.39
CA VAL A 86 -5.10 6.43 -4.89
C VAL A 86 -3.65 6.82 -4.61
N HIS A 87 -3.29 6.83 -3.34
CA HIS A 87 -1.95 7.05 -2.82
C HIS A 87 -1.25 5.69 -2.63
N ILE A 88 -0.37 5.31 -3.55
CA ILE A 88 0.45 4.10 -3.44
C ILE A 88 1.67 4.44 -2.61
N ILE A 89 1.81 3.83 -1.43
CA ILE A 89 2.97 3.98 -0.56
C ILE A 89 3.88 2.78 -0.79
N HIS A 90 5.11 2.99 -1.24
CA HIS A 90 5.97 1.90 -1.69
C HIS A 90 7.44 2.10 -1.35
N THR A 91 8.21 1.03 -1.52
CA THR A 91 9.67 0.98 -1.40
C THR A 91 10.35 0.65 -2.73
N ASN A 92 9.62 0.83 -3.85
CA ASN A 92 10.02 0.46 -5.21
C ASN A 92 10.14 -1.06 -5.42
N GLY A 93 9.65 -1.86 -4.47
CA GLY A 93 9.38 -3.27 -4.68
C GLY A 93 8.06 -3.45 -5.41
N GLY A 94 7.46 -4.63 -5.32
CA GLY A 94 6.14 -4.82 -5.91
C GLY A 94 4.99 -4.29 -5.05
N ASP A 95 5.28 -3.65 -3.91
CA ASP A 95 4.36 -2.74 -3.22
C ASP A 95 4.04 -1.50 -4.08
N ASN A 96 4.91 -1.19 -5.06
CA ASN A 96 4.66 -0.20 -6.09
C ASN A 96 3.75 -0.76 -7.21
N ILE A 97 2.48 -1.01 -6.89
CA ILE A 97 1.53 -1.67 -7.81
C ILE A 97 1.34 -0.93 -9.13
N SER A 98 0.98 -1.65 -10.20
CA SER A 98 0.76 -1.04 -11.52
C SER A 98 -0.53 -0.21 -11.59
N ASP A 99 -0.58 0.79 -12.47
CA ASP A 99 -1.83 1.53 -12.75
C ASP A 99 -2.95 0.60 -13.21
N ALA A 100 -2.63 -0.47 -13.93
CA ALA A 100 -3.59 -1.49 -14.36
C ALA A 100 -4.30 -2.14 -13.17
N GLN A 101 -3.59 -2.43 -12.08
CA GLN A 101 -4.18 -2.97 -10.86
C GLN A 101 -5.11 -1.94 -10.19
N VAL A 102 -4.78 -0.65 -10.24
CA VAL A 102 -5.66 0.41 -9.76
C VAL A 102 -6.94 0.51 -10.59
N TYR A 103 -6.83 0.53 -11.93
CA TYR A 103 -7.99 0.56 -12.81
C TYR A 103 -8.89 -0.68 -12.62
N ASP A 104 -8.28 -1.84 -12.38
CA ASP A 104 -9.00 -3.08 -12.08
C ASP A 104 -9.80 -2.98 -10.77
N ALA A 105 -9.20 -2.44 -9.70
CA ALA A 105 -9.89 -2.20 -8.43
C ALA A 105 -11.08 -1.23 -8.59
N ILE A 106 -10.91 -0.15 -9.35
CA ILE A 106 -11.98 0.82 -9.64
C ILE A 106 -13.10 0.18 -10.49
N ARG A 107 -12.75 -0.67 -11.47
CA ARG A 107 -13.73 -1.44 -12.24
C ARG A 107 -14.57 -2.34 -11.34
N ILE A 108 -13.94 -3.17 -10.51
CA ILE A 108 -14.62 -4.09 -9.58
C ILE A 108 -15.51 -3.33 -8.59
N THR A 109 -15.03 -2.18 -8.11
CA THR A 109 -15.84 -1.29 -7.26
C THR A 109 -17.09 -0.82 -7.99
N ASN A 110 -16.97 -0.34 -9.22
CA ASN A 110 -18.13 0.07 -9.99
C ASN A 110 -19.09 -1.10 -10.28
N GLU A 111 -18.57 -2.31 -10.48
CA GLU A 111 -19.40 -3.52 -10.64
C GLU A 111 -20.24 -3.82 -9.39
N ALA A 112 -19.64 -3.76 -8.20
CA ALA A 112 -20.35 -4.00 -6.95
C ALA A 112 -21.40 -2.91 -6.64
N PHE A 113 -21.09 -1.63 -6.89
CA PHE A 113 -21.94 -0.51 -6.51
C PHE A 113 -23.03 -0.17 -7.56
N LEU A 114 -22.89 -0.66 -8.79
CA LEU A 114 -23.86 -0.48 -9.87
C LEU A 114 -24.63 -1.76 -10.21
N GLU A 115 -24.49 -2.83 -9.42
CA GLU A 115 -25.13 -4.14 -9.67
C GLU A 115 -24.75 -4.72 -11.04
N LEU A 116 -23.47 -4.59 -11.42
CA LEU A 116 -22.93 -5.16 -12.67
C LEU A 116 -22.00 -6.36 -12.41
N ASP A 117 -21.81 -6.74 -11.14
CA ASP A 117 -20.97 -7.87 -10.76
C ASP A 117 -21.61 -9.20 -11.21
N PRO A 118 -20.91 -9.99 -12.06
CA PRO A 118 -21.40 -11.31 -12.48
C PRO A 118 -21.59 -12.30 -11.32
N ASP A 119 -20.95 -12.12 -10.17
CA ASP A 119 -21.09 -13.00 -9.01
C ASP A 119 -22.49 -12.95 -8.38
N THR A 120 -23.26 -11.89 -8.63
CA THR A 120 -24.67 -11.78 -8.21
C THR A 120 -25.53 -12.96 -8.69
N ALA A 121 -25.13 -13.62 -9.79
CA ALA A 121 -25.78 -14.84 -10.27
C ALA A 121 -25.74 -16.00 -9.25
N GLN A 122 -24.70 -16.04 -8.41
CA GLN A 122 -24.43 -17.06 -7.38
C GLN A 122 -25.22 -16.82 -6.08
N VAL A 123 -25.85 -15.65 -5.91
CA VAL A 123 -26.67 -15.34 -4.74
C VAL A 123 -27.83 -16.33 -4.64
N ILE A 124 -28.06 -16.88 -3.44
CA ILE A 124 -29.16 -17.83 -3.24
C ILE A 124 -30.53 -17.21 -3.55
N PRO A 125 -31.52 -18.00 -4.02
CA PRO A 125 -32.82 -17.48 -4.43
C PRO A 125 -33.54 -16.60 -3.39
N TYR A 126 -33.32 -16.88 -2.10
CA TYR A 126 -33.92 -16.12 -0.99
C TYR A 126 -33.49 -14.64 -0.97
N PHE A 127 -32.23 -14.35 -1.29
CA PHE A 127 -31.68 -13.00 -1.26
C PHE A 127 -31.69 -12.28 -2.61
N LYS A 128 -31.93 -12.99 -3.73
CA LYS A 128 -32.00 -12.36 -5.06
C LYS A 128 -32.93 -11.14 -5.15
N PRO A 129 -34.15 -11.15 -4.55
CA PRO A 129 -35.03 -9.98 -4.59
C PRO A 129 -34.51 -8.77 -3.79
N ARG A 130 -33.49 -8.96 -2.93
CA ARG A 130 -32.91 -7.93 -2.08
C ARG A 130 -31.64 -7.32 -2.66
N ILE A 131 -31.14 -7.80 -3.80
CA ILE A 131 -29.93 -7.23 -4.43
C ILE A 131 -30.20 -5.76 -4.75
N GLY A 132 -29.27 -4.90 -4.34
CA GLY A 132 -29.36 -3.46 -4.45
C GLY A 132 -28.35 -2.89 -5.44
N ASN A 133 -28.78 -1.85 -6.16
CA ASN A 133 -27.93 -0.96 -6.94
C ASN A 133 -27.78 0.37 -6.19
N ALA A 134 -26.57 0.81 -5.88
CA ALA A 134 -26.34 2.07 -5.17
C ALA A 134 -26.43 3.30 -6.06
N ASN A 135 -26.33 3.12 -7.38
CA ASN A 135 -26.24 4.20 -8.35
C ASN A 135 -25.12 5.20 -7.98
N ILE A 136 -23.99 4.66 -7.49
CA ILE A 136 -22.76 5.37 -7.15
C ILE A 136 -21.65 4.86 -8.06
N GLU A 137 -20.97 5.77 -8.74
CA GLU A 137 -19.85 5.48 -9.62
C GLU A 137 -18.59 6.16 -9.07
N PHE A 138 -17.50 5.40 -9.04
CA PHE A 138 -16.19 5.83 -8.57
C PHE A 138 -15.30 6.11 -9.77
N ARG A 139 -14.77 7.32 -9.83
CA ARG A 139 -13.87 7.75 -10.90
C ARG A 139 -12.58 8.25 -10.30
N LEU A 140 -11.45 7.79 -10.84
CA LEU A 140 -10.17 8.41 -10.52
C LEU A 140 -10.24 9.90 -10.88
N ALA A 141 -9.82 10.75 -9.95
CA ALA A 141 -9.77 12.18 -10.15
C ALA A 141 -8.91 12.52 -11.36
N ARG A 142 -9.31 13.56 -12.09
CA ARG A 142 -8.57 14.06 -13.27
C ARG A 142 -7.97 15.45 -13.04
N LEU A 143 -8.36 16.11 -11.95
CA LEU A 143 -7.74 17.33 -11.43
C LEU A 143 -7.34 17.13 -9.97
N ASP A 144 -6.09 17.49 -9.66
CA ASP A 144 -5.56 17.52 -8.30
C ASP A 144 -6.14 18.71 -7.50
N PRO A 145 -5.85 18.83 -6.19
CA PRO A 145 -6.39 19.93 -5.37
C PRO A 145 -6.00 21.33 -5.84
N ASP A 146 -4.89 21.45 -6.58
CA ASP A 146 -4.38 22.70 -7.14
C ASP A 146 -4.94 22.98 -8.55
N GLY A 147 -5.72 22.05 -9.12
CA GLY A 147 -6.34 22.15 -10.43
C GLY A 147 -5.46 21.69 -11.59
N ASN A 148 -4.34 21.02 -11.32
CA ASN A 148 -3.50 20.45 -12.37
C ASN A 148 -4.05 19.09 -12.84
N CYS A 149 -3.75 18.72 -14.09
CA CYS A 149 -4.12 17.40 -14.60
C CYS A 149 -3.45 16.29 -13.79
N THR A 150 -4.24 15.29 -13.44
CA THR A 150 -3.77 14.08 -12.77
C THR A 150 -4.45 12.82 -13.34
N THR A 151 -3.82 11.66 -13.17
CA THR A 151 -4.47 10.36 -13.37
C THR A 151 -5.25 9.88 -12.13
N GLY A 152 -5.19 10.62 -11.02
CA GLY A 152 -5.77 10.22 -9.74
C GLY A 152 -4.96 9.15 -9.01
N ILE A 153 -3.75 8.85 -9.50
CA ILE A 153 -2.82 7.88 -8.91
C ILE A 153 -1.54 8.64 -8.51
N VAL A 154 -1.23 8.66 -7.23
CA VAL A 154 -0.06 9.34 -6.65
C VAL A 154 0.82 8.30 -5.97
N ARG A 155 2.13 8.40 -6.15
CA ARG A 155 3.10 7.42 -5.65
C ARG A 155 4.06 8.07 -4.67
N HIS A 156 4.22 7.46 -3.50
CA HIS A 156 5.02 7.96 -2.40
C HIS A 156 6.06 6.91 -2.01
N PHE A 157 7.34 7.21 -2.22
CA PHE A 157 8.40 6.37 -1.69
C PHE A 157 8.48 6.54 -0.17
N SER A 158 8.08 5.52 0.59
CA SER A 158 8.18 5.51 2.04
C SER A 158 8.17 4.10 2.63
N PRO A 159 9.16 3.75 3.48
CA PRO A 159 9.17 2.47 4.21
C PRO A 159 7.99 2.27 5.16
N LEU A 160 7.25 3.33 5.50
CA LEU A 160 6.04 3.26 6.33
C LEU A 160 4.98 2.31 5.76
N THR A 161 5.04 2.02 4.45
CA THR A 161 4.19 1.00 3.80
C THR A 161 4.23 -0.37 4.48
N ASN A 162 5.33 -0.73 5.15
CA ASN A 162 5.51 -2.02 5.84
C ASN A 162 4.90 -2.05 7.26
N SER A 163 4.52 -0.90 7.80
CA SER A 163 3.89 -0.74 9.11
C SER A 163 2.94 0.45 9.07
N ALA A 164 1.97 0.35 8.16
CA ALA A 164 1.05 1.41 7.85
C ALA A 164 -0.09 1.52 8.88
N GLY A 165 -0.63 2.72 8.98
CA GLY A 165 -1.73 3.12 9.86
C GLY A 165 -2.05 4.58 9.57
N GLU A 166 -2.38 5.37 10.59
CA GLU A 166 -2.57 6.83 10.41
C GLU A 166 -1.28 7.56 9.99
N ASN A 167 -0.11 6.96 10.23
CA ASN A 167 1.20 7.51 9.86
C ASN A 167 1.36 7.77 8.35
N VAL A 168 0.78 6.94 7.48
CA VAL A 168 0.92 7.13 6.02
C VAL A 168 0.10 8.29 5.49
N LYS A 169 -0.99 8.66 6.18
CA LYS A 169 -1.85 9.80 5.80
C LYS A 169 -1.17 11.15 6.02
N ASN A 170 -0.14 11.18 6.86
CA ASN A 170 0.65 12.37 7.18
C ASN A 170 1.88 12.54 6.27
N LEU A 171 2.11 11.64 5.32
CA LEU A 171 3.18 11.82 4.34
C LEU A 171 2.89 13.05 3.47
N PRO A 172 3.90 13.87 3.13
CA PRO A 172 3.71 15.07 2.30
C PRO A 172 3.00 14.75 0.98
N GLY A 173 1.88 15.41 0.72
CA GLY A 173 1.09 15.20 -0.50
C GLY A 173 0.31 13.88 -0.56
N ALA A 174 0.37 13.04 0.49
CA ALA A 174 -0.39 11.79 0.59
C ALA A 174 -1.78 12.00 1.20
N ARG A 175 -2.35 13.19 1.11
CA ARG A 175 -3.75 13.43 1.49
C ARG A 175 -4.27 14.62 0.71
N TRP A 176 -5.26 14.38 -0.15
CA TRP A 176 -6.05 15.41 -0.79
C TRP A 176 -7.27 15.76 0.06
N THR A 177 -7.86 16.92 -0.18
CA THR A 177 -9.01 17.46 0.58
C THR A 177 -10.12 16.40 0.74
N PRO A 178 -10.32 15.83 1.95
CA PRO A 178 -11.21 14.68 2.15
C PRO A 178 -12.68 14.95 1.86
N GLU A 179 -13.11 16.22 1.90
CA GLU A 179 -14.45 16.64 1.51
C GLU A 179 -14.71 16.50 0.01
N ARG A 180 -13.64 16.47 -0.81
CA ARG A 180 -13.72 16.45 -2.28
C ARG A 180 -13.26 15.14 -2.90
N TYR A 181 -12.39 14.40 -2.23
CA TYR A 181 -11.79 13.18 -2.75
C TYR A 181 -11.90 12.05 -1.73
N LEU A 182 -12.35 10.88 -2.18
CA LEU A 182 -12.11 9.64 -1.47
C LEU A 182 -10.61 9.32 -1.57
N ASN A 183 -9.91 9.52 -0.45
CA ASN A 183 -8.49 9.19 -0.34
C ASN A 183 -8.34 7.70 -0.04
N VAL A 184 -7.52 7.01 -0.83
CA VAL A 184 -7.23 5.58 -0.69
C VAL A 184 -5.72 5.39 -0.59
N TRP A 185 -5.23 4.88 0.52
CA TRP A 185 -3.82 4.55 0.73
C TRP A 185 -3.60 3.06 0.51
N VAL A 186 -2.82 2.72 -0.51
CA VAL A 186 -2.45 1.34 -0.81
C VAL A 186 -1.05 1.06 -0.26
N VAL A 187 -0.92 0.04 0.57
CA VAL A 187 0.29 -0.24 1.38
C VAL A 187 0.67 -1.73 1.35
N GLU A 188 1.89 -2.08 1.77
CA GLU A 188 2.38 -3.48 1.85
C GLU A 188 1.89 -4.20 3.10
N ASN A 189 1.82 -3.51 4.24
CA ASN A 189 1.38 -4.12 5.50
C ASN A 189 0.83 -3.08 6.48
N ILE A 190 -0.33 -3.38 7.08
CA ILE A 190 -0.98 -2.55 8.09
C ILE A 190 -0.59 -3.07 9.48
N ALA A 191 -0.19 -2.16 10.38
CA ALA A 191 0.35 -2.49 11.70
C ALA A 191 -0.62 -3.29 12.59
N SER A 192 -1.93 -3.09 12.45
CA SER A 192 -2.96 -3.85 13.16
C SER A 192 -3.12 -5.29 12.67
N GLY A 193 -2.55 -5.64 11.51
CA GLY A 193 -2.75 -6.93 10.85
C GLY A 193 -3.98 -7.01 9.94
N ALA A 194 -4.73 -5.91 9.80
CA ALA A 194 -5.91 -5.85 8.93
C ALA A 194 -5.55 -5.93 7.42
N ALA A 195 -6.53 -6.35 6.61
CA ALA A 195 -6.51 -6.26 5.14
C ALA A 195 -6.78 -4.83 4.66
N GLY A 196 -7.67 -4.13 5.36
CA GLY A 196 -8.03 -2.76 5.10
C GLY A 196 -8.78 -2.20 6.31
N TYR A 197 -8.96 -0.89 6.34
CA TYR A 197 -9.90 -0.25 7.24
C TYR A 197 -10.33 1.11 6.69
N SER A 198 -11.50 1.56 7.14
CA SER A 198 -11.97 2.92 6.98
C SER A 198 -12.59 3.43 8.29
N TYR A 199 -13.24 4.58 8.25
CA TYR A 199 -14.06 5.07 9.35
C TYR A 199 -15.50 5.25 8.87
N LEU A 200 -16.45 4.93 9.75
CA LEU A 200 -17.85 5.24 9.54
C LEU A 200 -18.06 6.77 9.51
N PRO A 201 -19.04 7.25 8.73
CA PRO A 201 -19.24 8.68 8.48
C PRO A 201 -19.37 9.49 9.75
N CYS A 202 -18.60 10.58 9.79
CA CYS A 202 -18.66 11.61 10.82
C CYS A 202 -18.37 11.06 12.24
N GLY A 203 -17.75 9.89 12.33
CA GLY A 203 -17.30 9.29 13.59
C GLY A 203 -15.91 9.74 14.02
N VAL A 204 -15.11 10.29 13.10
CA VAL A 204 -13.75 10.78 13.39
C VAL A 204 -13.52 12.15 12.78
N GLY A 205 -12.38 12.78 13.12
CA GLY A 205 -11.94 14.01 12.47
C GLY A 205 -11.72 13.81 10.96
N ILE A 206 -11.99 14.87 10.19
CA ILE A 206 -11.86 14.90 8.73
C ILE A 206 -10.46 14.53 8.24
N ASP A 207 -9.45 14.71 9.10
CA ASP A 207 -8.05 14.40 8.85
C ASP A 207 -7.76 12.89 8.79
N ARG A 208 -8.64 12.05 9.35
CA ARG A 208 -8.54 10.58 9.37
C ARG A 208 -9.40 9.91 8.30
N GLU A 209 -10.24 10.66 7.60
CA GLU A 209 -11.16 10.15 6.59
C GLU A 209 -10.43 9.49 5.40
N GLY A 210 -11.05 8.44 4.86
CA GLY A 210 -10.55 7.64 3.73
C GLY A 210 -10.23 6.20 4.12
N ILE A 211 -9.55 5.48 3.21
CA ILE A 211 -9.38 4.03 3.28
C ILE A 211 -7.89 3.70 3.23
N VAL A 212 -7.39 2.88 4.17
CA VAL A 212 -6.07 2.27 4.05
C VAL A 212 -6.27 0.78 3.74
N ILE A 213 -5.62 0.27 2.69
CA ILE A 213 -5.81 -1.10 2.23
C ILE A 213 -4.50 -1.73 1.73
N LEU A 214 -4.36 -3.03 1.94
CA LEU A 214 -3.22 -3.79 1.44
C LEU A 214 -3.24 -3.93 -0.07
N ASN A 215 -2.05 -3.92 -0.68
CA ASN A 215 -1.90 -4.07 -2.12
C ASN A 215 -2.31 -5.44 -2.68
N ASP A 216 -2.34 -6.48 -1.85
CA ASP A 216 -2.83 -7.83 -2.20
C ASP A 216 -4.34 -8.01 -1.90
N TYR A 217 -5.03 -6.96 -1.46
CA TYR A 217 -6.49 -6.87 -1.30
C TYR A 217 -7.10 -5.76 -2.17
N PHE A 218 -6.34 -5.24 -3.13
CA PHE A 218 -6.74 -4.13 -3.99
C PHE A 218 -6.78 -4.57 -5.46
N GLY A 219 -8.00 -4.83 -5.97
CA GLY A 219 -8.23 -5.36 -7.31
C GLY A 219 -8.13 -6.89 -7.37
N SER A 220 -7.95 -7.44 -8.56
CA SER A 220 -7.91 -8.89 -8.84
C SER A 220 -6.72 -9.33 -9.70
N ILE A 221 -5.82 -8.39 -10.00
CA ILE A 221 -4.61 -8.62 -10.81
C ILE A 221 -3.37 -8.08 -10.11
N GLY A 222 -2.18 -8.39 -10.66
CA GLY A 222 -0.92 -7.90 -10.13
C GLY A 222 -0.59 -8.58 -8.81
N ARG A 223 -0.58 -7.80 -7.72
CA ARG A 223 -0.33 -8.31 -6.37
C ARG A 223 -1.56 -8.98 -5.75
N SER A 224 -2.76 -8.53 -6.12
CA SER A 224 -3.99 -9.09 -5.59
C SER A 224 -4.35 -10.39 -6.31
N PRO A 225 -4.59 -11.50 -5.60
CA PRO A 225 -5.09 -12.72 -6.22
C PRO A 225 -6.55 -12.51 -6.66
N ASN A 226 -6.95 -13.17 -7.76
CA ASN A 226 -8.33 -13.15 -8.22
C ASN A 226 -9.21 -14.13 -7.42
N SER A 227 -9.34 -13.88 -6.12
CA SER A 227 -10.30 -14.55 -5.24
C SER A 227 -11.49 -13.62 -4.97
N GLN A 228 -12.67 -14.18 -4.70
CA GLN A 228 -13.84 -13.37 -4.34
C GLN A 228 -13.60 -12.54 -3.07
N TYR A 229 -12.83 -13.07 -2.12
CA TYR A 229 -12.50 -12.37 -0.88
C TYR A 229 -11.59 -11.15 -1.11
N ASN A 230 -10.44 -11.35 -1.78
CA ASN A 230 -9.45 -10.29 -1.99
C ASN A 230 -10.00 -9.17 -2.87
N ARG A 231 -10.71 -9.51 -3.96
CA ARG A 231 -11.18 -8.51 -4.92
C ARG A 231 -12.31 -7.62 -4.39
N HIS A 232 -13.08 -8.12 -3.41
CA HIS A 232 -14.18 -7.38 -2.78
C HIS A 232 -13.80 -6.68 -1.48
N ALA A 233 -12.56 -6.81 -1.01
CA ALA A 233 -12.10 -6.09 0.18
C ALA A 233 -12.18 -4.56 -0.01
N PHE A 234 -11.82 -4.04 -1.18
CA PHE A 234 -11.97 -2.60 -1.43
C PHE A 234 -13.44 -2.13 -1.49
N PRO A 235 -14.36 -2.81 -2.21
CA PRO A 235 -15.80 -2.56 -2.07
C PRO A 235 -16.33 -2.62 -0.64
N HIS A 236 -15.86 -3.57 0.17
CA HIS A 236 -16.21 -3.69 1.60
C HIS A 236 -15.77 -2.45 2.40
N GLU A 237 -14.52 -2.01 2.25
CA GLU A 237 -14.05 -0.79 2.93
C GLU A 237 -14.78 0.47 2.44
N ILE A 238 -15.18 0.52 1.16
CA ILE A 238 -16.04 1.60 0.66
C ILE A 238 -17.42 1.53 1.30
N GLY A 239 -17.98 0.34 1.53
CA GLY A 239 -19.23 0.15 2.26
C GLY A 239 -19.18 0.83 3.62
N HIS A 240 -18.14 0.56 4.42
CA HIS A 240 -17.88 1.28 5.67
C HIS A 240 -17.69 2.80 5.47
N TYR A 241 -16.88 3.19 4.49
CA TYR A 241 -16.70 4.59 4.13
C TYR A 241 -17.98 5.25 3.58
N LEU A 242 -19.05 4.51 3.30
CA LEU A 242 -20.35 5.08 2.91
C LEU A 242 -21.44 4.83 3.94
N GLY A 243 -21.09 4.16 5.03
CA GLY A 243 -21.87 4.09 6.25
C GLY A 243 -22.40 2.73 6.63
N LEU A 244 -22.01 1.67 5.94
CA LEU A 244 -22.40 0.30 6.26
C LEU A 244 -21.55 -0.26 7.39
N PRO A 245 -22.12 -0.76 8.48
CA PRO A 245 -21.39 -1.61 9.43
C PRO A 245 -21.19 -3.02 8.87
N HIS A 246 -20.47 -3.86 9.61
CA HIS A 246 -20.54 -5.30 9.38
C HIS A 246 -21.97 -5.81 9.63
N THR A 247 -22.39 -6.84 8.89
CA THR A 247 -23.76 -7.41 8.98
C THR A 247 -24.14 -7.91 10.37
N TRP A 248 -23.16 -8.22 11.21
CA TRP A 248 -23.35 -8.70 12.59
C TRP A 248 -23.18 -7.61 13.66
N GLY A 249 -23.09 -6.33 13.27
CA GLY A 249 -22.99 -5.19 14.18
C GLY A 249 -21.58 -4.73 14.51
N GLY A 250 -21.39 -4.13 15.70
CA GLY A 250 -20.22 -3.31 16.04
C GLY A 250 -18.99 -4.07 16.56
N THR A 251 -18.79 -5.33 16.18
CA THR A 251 -17.61 -6.12 16.58
C THR A 251 -16.80 -6.53 15.37
N ASN A 252 -15.49 -6.73 15.53
CA ASN A 252 -14.64 -7.24 14.44
C ASN A 252 -14.52 -8.77 14.43
N THR A 253 -15.41 -9.50 15.12
CA THR A 253 -15.26 -10.94 15.35
C THR A 253 -16.54 -11.67 14.96
N PRO A 254 -16.60 -12.24 13.74
CA PRO A 254 -17.74 -13.05 13.32
C PRO A 254 -17.82 -14.38 14.08
N GLY A 255 -19.00 -14.98 14.12
CA GLY A 255 -19.30 -16.27 14.74
C GLY A 255 -19.56 -16.22 16.25
N LEU A 256 -19.55 -15.04 16.88
CA LEU A 256 -19.86 -14.92 18.30
C LEU A 256 -21.37 -14.98 18.54
N PRO A 257 -21.86 -15.82 19.47
CA PRO A 257 -23.29 -15.84 19.81
C PRO A 257 -23.81 -14.50 20.34
N THR A 258 -22.95 -13.69 20.97
CA THR A 258 -23.28 -12.35 21.46
C THR A 258 -23.55 -11.35 20.34
N ASN A 259 -23.12 -11.62 19.10
CA ASN A 259 -23.43 -10.74 17.97
C ASN A 259 -24.94 -10.68 17.71
N CYS A 260 -25.72 -11.71 18.05
CA CYS A 260 -27.18 -11.66 18.00
C CYS A 260 -27.82 -10.67 19.00
N GLN A 261 -27.03 -10.01 19.86
CA GLN A 261 -27.48 -8.94 20.75
C GLN A 261 -27.16 -7.54 20.19
N ASP A 262 -26.47 -7.48 19.05
CA ASP A 262 -26.23 -6.28 18.27
C ASP A 262 -26.78 -6.46 16.85
N ASP A 263 -26.74 -5.41 16.04
CA ASP A 263 -27.33 -5.40 14.69
C ASP A 263 -26.64 -4.32 13.85
N ASP A 264 -26.63 -4.45 12.52
CA ASP A 264 -26.06 -3.46 11.62
C ASP A 264 -26.95 -2.22 11.41
N GLY A 265 -28.19 -2.26 11.91
CA GLY A 265 -29.15 -1.16 11.86
C GLY A 265 -29.83 -1.00 10.50
N ILE A 266 -29.75 -2.01 9.63
CA ILE A 266 -30.30 -1.98 8.27
C ILE A 266 -31.41 -3.04 8.16
N ALA A 267 -32.56 -2.65 7.60
CA ALA A 267 -33.79 -3.42 7.79
C ALA A 267 -33.88 -4.70 6.93
N ASP A 268 -33.18 -4.77 5.80
CA ASP A 268 -33.21 -5.91 4.89
C ASP A 268 -31.96 -6.81 4.96
N THR A 269 -31.10 -6.55 5.94
CA THR A 269 -29.97 -7.38 6.37
C THR A 269 -30.38 -8.16 7.62
N PRO A 270 -30.61 -9.48 7.50
CA PRO A 270 -30.96 -10.30 8.66
C PRO A 270 -29.89 -10.25 9.74
N ASN A 271 -30.29 -10.14 11.01
CA ASN A 271 -29.36 -10.20 12.12
C ASN A 271 -28.64 -11.55 12.11
N THR A 272 -27.31 -11.50 12.26
CA THR A 272 -26.45 -12.65 12.08
C THR A 272 -25.29 -12.66 13.05
N ILE A 273 -24.74 -13.85 13.31
CA ILE A 273 -23.47 -13.97 14.04
C ILE A 273 -22.26 -13.58 13.17
N GLY A 274 -22.42 -13.49 11.85
CA GLY A 274 -21.33 -13.27 10.89
C GLY A 274 -20.53 -14.53 10.59
N PHE A 275 -19.91 -14.60 9.41
CA PHE A 275 -19.22 -15.79 8.93
C PHE A 275 -17.81 -15.50 8.41
N THR A 276 -16.97 -16.52 8.34
CA THR A 276 -15.61 -16.43 7.73
C THR A 276 -15.44 -17.38 6.55
N ARG A 277 -16.47 -18.19 6.27
CA ARG A 277 -16.44 -19.25 5.27
C ARG A 277 -17.79 -19.35 4.58
N CYS A 278 -17.75 -19.79 3.33
CA CYS A 278 -18.94 -19.94 2.48
C CYS A 278 -19.47 -21.37 2.44
N THR A 279 -19.40 -22.07 3.57
CA THR A 279 -19.76 -23.49 3.63
C THR A 279 -21.26 -23.72 3.79
N ASN A 280 -22.01 -22.73 4.30
CA ASN A 280 -23.46 -22.85 4.49
C ASN A 280 -24.15 -21.55 4.08
N LEU A 281 -24.60 -21.47 2.83
CA LEU A 281 -25.32 -20.31 2.31
C LEU A 281 -26.75 -20.18 2.87
N TYR A 282 -27.27 -21.22 3.51
CA TYR A 282 -28.58 -21.25 4.17
C TYR A 282 -28.41 -21.30 5.70
N ALA A 283 -27.35 -20.68 6.23
CA ALA A 283 -27.17 -20.56 7.67
C ALA A 283 -28.33 -19.77 8.28
N PRO A 284 -28.90 -20.20 9.42
CA PRO A 284 -30.03 -19.50 10.02
C PRO A 284 -29.65 -18.08 10.44
N ALA A 285 -30.62 -17.17 10.42
CA ALA A 285 -30.49 -15.87 11.08
C ALA A 285 -30.46 -16.04 12.62
N CYS A 286 -30.16 -14.96 13.33
CA CYS A 286 -30.19 -14.94 14.78
C CYS A 286 -31.59 -15.26 15.35
N PRO A 287 -31.69 -15.88 16.54
CA PRO A 287 -32.99 -16.22 17.13
C PRO A 287 -33.89 -14.99 17.32
N GLY A 288 -35.11 -15.06 16.80
CA GLY A 288 -36.09 -13.96 16.89
C GLY A 288 -36.06 -12.99 15.71
N ASP A 289 -35.10 -13.14 14.78
CA ASP A 289 -35.11 -12.42 13.52
C ASP A 289 -36.29 -12.88 12.64
N PRO A 290 -36.99 -11.95 11.93
CA PRO A 290 -38.07 -12.31 11.02
C PRO A 290 -37.62 -13.09 9.79
N ASP A 291 -36.34 -12.99 9.40
CA ASP A 291 -35.78 -13.68 8.25
C ASP A 291 -35.24 -15.08 8.59
N LEU A 292 -35.28 -15.97 7.59
CA LEU A 292 -34.93 -17.38 7.79
C LEU A 292 -33.42 -17.60 7.79
N TYR A 293 -32.69 -16.84 6.99
CA TYR A 293 -31.28 -17.07 6.72
C TYR A 293 -30.46 -15.82 6.99
N SER A 294 -29.21 -16.01 7.39
CA SER A 294 -28.19 -14.96 7.40
C SER A 294 -27.74 -14.66 5.97
N ASN A 295 -27.44 -13.39 5.64
CA ASN A 295 -26.93 -13.02 4.33
C ASN A 295 -25.42 -13.26 4.20
N VAL A 296 -25.01 -14.53 4.15
CA VAL A 296 -23.59 -14.95 4.07
C VAL A 296 -22.87 -14.40 2.84
N GLN A 297 -23.59 -14.08 1.75
CA GLN A 297 -23.01 -13.55 0.51
C GLN A 297 -22.98 -12.01 0.47
N ASN A 298 -23.29 -11.35 1.59
CA ASN A 298 -23.21 -9.90 1.69
C ASN A 298 -21.75 -9.43 1.61
N ILE A 299 -21.49 -8.34 0.90
CA ILE A 299 -20.15 -7.74 0.81
C ILE A 299 -19.65 -7.28 2.20
N MET A 300 -20.54 -6.93 3.13
CA MET A 300 -20.19 -6.54 4.50
C MET A 300 -20.03 -7.72 5.48
N ASP A 301 -20.14 -8.96 5.00
CA ASP A 301 -19.78 -10.16 5.78
C ASP A 301 -18.29 -10.54 5.52
N TYR A 302 -17.68 -11.32 6.40
CA TYR A 302 -16.32 -11.85 6.21
C TYR A 302 -16.30 -13.22 5.54
N ALA A 303 -17.46 -13.74 5.13
CA ALA A 303 -17.54 -14.94 4.35
C ALA A 303 -16.70 -14.81 3.07
N GLY A 304 -15.93 -15.85 2.72
CA GLY A 304 -15.05 -15.87 1.53
C GLY A 304 -15.74 -15.83 0.16
N CYS A 305 -17.00 -15.36 0.06
CA CYS A 305 -17.83 -15.32 -1.15
C CYS A 305 -18.78 -14.09 -1.17
N PRO A 306 -18.28 -12.88 -0.92
CA PRO A 306 -19.09 -11.68 -1.07
C PRO A 306 -19.59 -11.57 -2.52
N SER A 307 -20.87 -11.22 -2.70
CA SER A 307 -21.50 -11.15 -4.03
C SER A 307 -22.60 -10.10 -4.17
N MET A 308 -23.03 -9.44 -3.07
CA MET A 308 -24.10 -8.45 -3.15
C MET A 308 -24.06 -7.42 -2.00
N PHE A 309 -24.59 -6.22 -2.29
CA PHE A 309 -25.21 -5.35 -1.30
C PHE A 309 -26.73 -5.52 -1.33
N THR A 310 -27.40 -5.25 -0.21
CA THR A 310 -28.86 -5.22 -0.16
C THR A 310 -29.43 -3.86 -0.60
N GLN A 311 -30.72 -3.77 -0.90
CA GLN A 311 -31.38 -2.53 -1.30
C GLN A 311 -31.34 -1.45 -0.21
N ASP A 312 -31.53 -1.82 1.06
CA ASP A 312 -31.47 -0.84 2.14
C ASP A 312 -30.02 -0.44 2.48
N GLN A 313 -29.03 -1.33 2.30
CA GLN A 313 -27.61 -0.94 2.33
C GLN A 313 -27.29 0.08 1.23
N THR A 314 -27.74 -0.15 0.00
CA THR A 314 -27.47 0.80 -1.08
C THR A 314 -28.18 2.15 -0.88
N LEU A 315 -29.35 2.14 -0.25
CA LEU A 315 -30.05 3.35 0.17
C LEU A 315 -29.28 4.13 1.24
N VAL A 316 -28.72 3.45 2.25
CA VAL A 316 -27.86 4.05 3.28
C VAL A 316 -26.67 4.75 2.65
N MET A 317 -25.94 4.06 1.76
CA MET A 317 -24.77 4.64 1.10
C MET A 317 -25.13 5.87 0.26
N ASN A 318 -26.20 5.78 -0.54
CA ASN A 318 -26.60 6.87 -1.44
C ASN A 318 -27.10 8.10 -0.67
N ARG A 319 -28.06 7.92 0.25
CA ARG A 319 -28.62 9.03 1.06
C ARG A 319 -27.62 9.56 2.09
N GLY A 320 -26.75 8.69 2.59
CA GLY A 320 -25.63 9.03 3.45
C GLY A 320 -24.79 10.13 2.84
N ILE A 321 -24.29 9.90 1.62
CA ILE A 321 -23.52 10.91 0.88
C ILE A 321 -24.37 12.13 0.54
N VAL A 322 -25.64 12.00 0.17
CA VAL A 322 -26.39 13.16 -0.36
C VAL A 322 -26.91 14.11 0.71
N SER A 323 -27.41 13.60 1.84
CA SER A 323 -28.24 14.43 2.73
C SER A 323 -28.13 14.13 4.22
N ARG A 324 -27.49 13.04 4.63
CA ARG A 324 -27.49 12.61 6.05
C ARG A 324 -26.14 12.76 6.73
N PHE A 325 -25.05 12.37 6.07
CA PHE A 325 -23.71 12.50 6.62
C PHE A 325 -23.08 13.80 6.14
N ALA A 326 -23.33 14.89 6.87
CA ALA A 326 -22.86 16.25 6.52
C ALA A 326 -21.36 16.34 6.18
N CYS A 327 -20.53 15.48 6.79
CA CYS A 327 -19.10 15.38 6.50
C CYS A 327 -18.76 14.86 5.09
N ARG A 328 -19.72 14.27 4.36
CA ARG A 328 -19.54 13.67 3.03
C ARG A 328 -20.45 14.25 1.95
N THR A 329 -21.26 15.27 2.25
CA THR A 329 -22.23 15.85 1.29
C THR A 329 -21.65 16.52 0.07
N ILE A 330 -20.39 16.94 0.13
CA ILE A 330 -19.70 17.53 -1.01
C ILE A 330 -19.22 16.46 -2.00
N LEU A 331 -18.89 15.26 -1.52
CA LEU A 331 -18.13 14.25 -2.25
C LEU A 331 -18.77 13.87 -3.59
N GLY A 332 -20.08 13.56 -3.58
CA GLY A 332 -20.84 13.17 -4.77
C GLY A 332 -21.48 14.32 -5.56
N SER A 333 -21.31 15.57 -5.13
CA SER A 333 -22.02 16.72 -5.70
C SER A 333 -21.56 17.08 -7.12
N VAL A 334 -22.49 17.55 -7.97
CA VAL A 334 -22.17 17.98 -9.36
C VAL A 334 -21.08 19.06 -9.40
N ALA A 335 -21.10 20.01 -8.45
CA ALA A 335 -20.07 21.03 -8.35
C ALA A 335 -18.68 20.44 -8.05
N ASN A 336 -18.63 19.38 -7.23
CA ASN A 336 -17.37 18.69 -6.93
C ASN A 336 -16.87 17.88 -8.13
N GLN A 337 -17.76 17.29 -8.94
CA GLN A 337 -17.39 16.56 -10.14
C GLN A 337 -16.59 17.43 -11.13
N THR A 338 -17.01 18.68 -11.36
CA THR A 338 -16.26 19.62 -12.20
C THR A 338 -14.91 20.01 -11.59
N ARG A 339 -14.86 20.22 -10.27
CA ARG A 339 -13.63 20.62 -9.56
C ARG A 339 -12.55 19.55 -9.59
N THR A 340 -12.95 18.28 -9.55
CA THR A 340 -12.03 17.12 -9.51
C THR A 340 -11.82 16.50 -10.89
N GLY A 341 -12.45 17.04 -11.93
CA GLY A 341 -12.26 16.64 -13.32
C GLY A 341 -13.03 15.38 -13.73
N VAL A 342 -13.97 14.90 -12.91
CA VAL A 342 -14.69 13.65 -13.15
C VAL A 342 -16.07 13.84 -13.77
N ALA A 343 -16.48 15.08 -14.08
CA ALA A 343 -17.75 15.34 -14.74
C ALA A 343 -17.77 14.78 -16.19
N ASP A 344 -18.94 14.30 -16.62
CA ASP A 344 -19.13 13.77 -17.98
C ASP A 344 -18.81 14.85 -19.04
N GLY A 345 -18.08 14.46 -20.08
CA GLY A 345 -17.71 15.36 -21.18
C GLY A 345 -16.71 16.46 -20.80
N GLN A 346 -16.21 16.50 -19.56
CA GLN A 346 -15.24 17.50 -19.16
C GLN A 346 -13.90 17.30 -19.89
N VAL A 347 -13.49 18.36 -20.60
CA VAL A 347 -12.17 18.43 -21.22
C VAL A 347 -11.15 18.74 -20.13
N ILE A 348 -10.16 17.87 -19.98
CA ILE A 348 -9.05 18.03 -19.04
C ILE A 348 -7.80 18.33 -19.84
N PRO A 349 -6.95 19.29 -19.40
CA PRO A 349 -5.66 19.53 -20.05
C PRO A 349 -4.81 18.25 -20.07
N ALA A 350 -3.84 18.17 -20.98
CA ALA A 350 -2.94 17.02 -21.00
C ALA A 350 -2.06 17.02 -19.74
N CYS A 351 -1.89 15.85 -19.12
CA CYS A 351 -1.07 15.72 -17.93
C CYS A 351 0.41 15.79 -18.28
N LEU A 352 1.18 16.52 -17.47
CA LEU A 352 2.63 16.47 -17.54
C LEU A 352 3.12 15.10 -17.06
N PRO A 353 4.14 14.51 -17.73
CA PRO A 353 4.75 13.28 -17.27
C PRO A 353 5.39 13.49 -15.90
N ILE A 354 5.45 12.45 -15.09
CA ILE A 354 6.32 12.41 -13.91
C ILE A 354 7.39 11.35 -14.15
N ALA A 355 8.65 11.77 -14.21
CA ALA A 355 9.79 10.92 -14.48
C ALA A 355 10.16 10.12 -13.23
N HIS A 356 10.21 8.81 -13.37
CA HIS A 356 10.67 7.90 -12.32
C HIS A 356 11.76 6.98 -12.86
N LEU A 357 12.75 6.69 -12.02
CA LEU A 357 13.83 5.78 -12.37
C LEU A 357 14.07 4.76 -11.27
N THR A 358 14.32 3.53 -11.69
CA THR A 358 14.79 2.45 -10.82
C THR A 358 16.04 1.81 -11.43
N ALA A 359 16.78 1.06 -10.62
CA ALA A 359 17.94 0.32 -11.10
C ALA A 359 18.07 -1.03 -10.38
N VAL A 360 18.44 -2.04 -11.16
CA VAL A 360 18.63 -3.41 -10.70
C VAL A 360 19.97 -3.95 -11.21
N GLY A 361 20.53 -4.90 -10.48
CA GLY A 361 21.76 -5.57 -10.86
C GLY A 361 21.67 -6.30 -12.20
N ALA A 362 22.81 -6.54 -12.84
CA ALA A 362 22.91 -7.43 -13.99
C ALA A 362 22.58 -8.89 -13.58
N GLY A 363 21.29 -9.24 -13.54
CA GLY A 363 20.80 -10.58 -13.20
C GLY A 363 20.09 -10.69 -11.85
N SER A 364 19.82 -9.57 -11.15
CA SER A 364 18.96 -9.54 -9.95
C SER A 364 17.69 -8.74 -10.21
N ALA A 365 16.60 -9.10 -9.55
CA ALA A 365 15.39 -8.27 -9.48
C ALA A 365 15.47 -7.24 -8.33
N GLU A 366 16.39 -7.44 -7.39
CA GLU A 366 16.56 -6.55 -6.23
C GLU A 366 17.27 -5.24 -6.62
N PRO A 367 16.91 -4.11 -5.99
CA PRO A 367 17.58 -2.83 -6.17
C PRO A 367 19.06 -2.94 -5.81
N LEU A 368 19.95 -2.97 -6.81
CA LEU A 368 21.39 -2.94 -6.59
C LEU A 368 21.94 -1.60 -7.03
N GLN A 369 22.23 -0.76 -6.05
CA GLN A 369 22.91 0.53 -6.25
C GLN A 369 24.42 0.43 -6.00
N ARG A 370 24.94 -0.79 -5.76
CA ARG A 370 26.34 -1.06 -5.41
C ARG A 370 26.92 -2.05 -6.40
N LEU A 371 28.05 -1.69 -6.99
CA LEU A 371 28.72 -2.39 -8.08
C LEU A 371 30.22 -2.45 -7.80
N CYS A 372 30.91 -3.46 -8.31
CA CYS A 372 32.36 -3.40 -8.42
C CYS A 372 32.76 -2.60 -9.67
N ALA A 373 33.96 -2.02 -9.68
CA ALA A 373 34.51 -1.36 -10.84
C ALA A 373 34.59 -2.33 -12.03
N GLY A 374 33.98 -1.94 -13.16
CA GLY A 374 33.84 -2.77 -14.36
C GLY A 374 32.51 -3.51 -14.45
N ASP A 375 31.71 -3.54 -13.38
CA ASP A 375 30.37 -4.12 -13.43
C ASP A 375 29.38 -3.21 -14.15
N SER A 376 28.28 -3.82 -14.56
CA SER A 376 27.18 -3.15 -15.24
C SER A 376 25.89 -3.21 -14.45
N ILE A 377 25.09 -2.17 -14.60
CA ILE A 377 23.78 -2.01 -13.96
C ILE A 377 22.72 -1.74 -15.02
N ARG A 378 21.52 -2.27 -14.79
CA ARG A 378 20.36 -2.00 -15.65
C ARG A 378 19.50 -0.92 -14.99
N PHE A 379 19.27 0.16 -15.72
CA PHE A 379 18.28 1.16 -15.33
C PHE A 379 16.95 0.86 -16.00
N ARG A 380 15.87 1.33 -15.37
CA ARG A 380 14.53 1.33 -15.95
C ARG A 380 13.90 2.70 -15.76
N GLY A 381 13.44 3.25 -16.87
CA GLY A 381 12.66 4.47 -16.91
C GLY A 381 11.19 4.13 -16.80
N GLU A 382 10.53 4.81 -15.87
CA GLU A 382 9.10 4.75 -15.65
C GLU A 382 8.52 6.15 -15.77
N VAL A 383 7.27 6.21 -16.20
CA VAL A 383 6.53 7.46 -16.31
C VAL A 383 5.21 7.29 -15.60
N TYR A 384 4.89 8.26 -14.76
CA TYR A 384 3.62 8.35 -14.07
C TYR A 384 2.84 9.57 -14.55
N ASN A 385 1.60 9.68 -14.08
CA ASN A 385 0.69 10.77 -14.40
C ASN A 385 0.33 10.88 -15.90
N LEU A 386 0.37 9.78 -16.65
CA LEU A 386 -0.07 9.73 -18.04
C LEU A 386 -1.07 8.60 -18.24
N SER A 387 -1.99 8.78 -19.19
CA SER A 387 -2.87 7.71 -19.62
C SER A 387 -2.06 6.53 -20.20
N PRO A 388 -2.47 5.28 -19.97
CA PRO A 388 -1.83 4.11 -20.55
C PRO A 388 -1.68 4.24 -22.07
N GLY A 389 -0.50 3.90 -22.59
CA GLY A 389 -0.21 3.97 -24.03
C GLY A 389 0.21 5.36 -24.55
N THR A 390 0.26 6.39 -23.70
CA THR A 390 0.76 7.72 -24.10
C THR A 390 2.22 7.61 -24.56
N PRO A 391 2.56 8.02 -25.80
CA PRO A 391 3.94 7.98 -26.29
C PRO A 391 4.84 8.92 -25.52
N VAL A 392 6.02 8.42 -25.12
CA VAL A 392 7.06 9.20 -24.45
C VAL A 392 8.44 8.90 -25.02
N THR A 393 9.36 9.85 -24.85
CA THR A 393 10.78 9.66 -25.14
C THR A 393 11.61 9.76 -23.86
N TRP A 394 12.70 9.02 -23.81
CA TRP A 394 13.60 8.94 -22.66
C TRP A 394 14.92 9.63 -23.00
N GLN A 395 15.46 10.37 -22.05
CA GLN A 395 16.81 10.90 -22.15
C GLN A 395 17.55 10.69 -20.82
N TRP A 396 18.54 9.83 -20.85
CA TRP A 396 19.36 9.51 -19.69
C TRP A 396 20.70 10.23 -19.72
N ARG A 397 21.23 10.52 -18.52
CA ARG A 397 22.65 10.86 -18.34
C ARG A 397 23.25 10.02 -17.22
N PHE A 398 24.42 9.47 -17.52
CA PHE A 398 25.21 8.60 -16.64
C PHE A 398 26.64 9.16 -16.49
N PRO A 399 26.84 10.24 -15.72
CA PRO A 399 28.18 10.65 -15.28
C PRO A 399 28.91 9.43 -14.69
N GLY A 400 30.19 9.24 -15.02
CA GLY A 400 30.95 8.05 -14.61
C GLY A 400 30.82 6.81 -15.49
N GLY A 401 29.69 6.60 -16.17
CA GLY A 401 29.47 5.42 -17.02
C GLY A 401 30.26 5.44 -18.34
N LEU A 402 30.55 4.27 -18.90
CA LEU A 402 31.13 4.13 -20.25
C LEU A 402 30.19 4.73 -21.31
N SER A 403 28.90 4.41 -21.23
CA SER A 403 27.85 5.07 -22.00
C SER A 403 27.33 6.26 -21.22
N ARG A 404 27.68 7.48 -21.64
CA ARG A 404 27.33 8.73 -20.93
C ARG A 404 25.85 9.11 -21.02
N SER A 405 25.14 8.58 -22.02
CA SER A 405 23.72 8.85 -22.25
C SER A 405 23.03 7.67 -22.94
N SER A 406 21.69 7.68 -22.91
CA SER A 406 20.87 6.73 -23.66
C SER A 406 19.47 7.30 -23.91
N THR A 407 18.81 6.80 -24.95
CA THR A 407 17.38 7.04 -25.23
C THR A 407 16.52 5.79 -25.04
N SER A 408 17.14 4.66 -24.66
CA SER A 408 16.41 3.42 -24.32
C SER A 408 15.65 3.62 -23.01
N GLN A 409 14.46 3.02 -22.90
CA GLN A 409 13.75 2.94 -21.62
C GLN A 409 14.51 2.09 -20.59
N THR A 410 15.27 1.08 -21.04
CA THR A 410 15.99 0.15 -20.17
C THR A 410 17.48 0.06 -20.53
N PRO A 411 18.26 1.14 -20.32
CA PRO A 411 19.66 1.16 -20.69
C PRO A 411 20.51 0.29 -19.74
N PHE A 412 21.59 -0.25 -20.29
CA PHE A 412 22.59 -1.02 -19.56
C PHE A 412 23.89 -0.24 -19.56
N VAL A 413 24.46 0.02 -18.38
CA VAL A 413 25.61 0.93 -18.23
C VAL A 413 26.69 0.30 -17.36
N THR A 414 27.91 0.28 -17.87
CA THR A 414 29.11 -0.16 -17.16
C THR A 414 29.80 1.02 -16.50
N TYR A 415 30.22 0.86 -15.24
CA TYR A 415 31.01 1.87 -14.53
C TYR A 415 32.42 1.35 -14.22
N PRO A 416 33.46 1.80 -14.95
CA PRO A 416 34.80 1.24 -14.85
C PRO A 416 35.61 1.80 -13.67
N THR A 417 35.19 2.93 -13.11
CA THR A 417 35.97 3.68 -12.12
C THR A 417 35.23 3.72 -10.78
N PRO A 418 35.89 3.39 -9.67
CA PRO A 418 35.31 3.54 -8.33
C PRO A 418 34.83 4.96 -8.07
N GLY A 419 33.70 5.10 -7.39
CA GLY A 419 33.11 6.41 -7.11
C GLY A 419 31.63 6.37 -6.82
N LEU A 420 31.06 7.57 -6.62
CA LEU A 420 29.63 7.78 -6.44
C LEU A 420 29.10 8.62 -7.58
N TYR A 421 28.09 8.10 -8.26
CA TYR A 421 27.55 8.70 -9.47
C TYR A 421 26.08 9.03 -9.29
N SER A 422 25.72 10.25 -9.68
CA SER A 422 24.32 10.63 -9.86
C SER A 422 23.79 10.08 -11.19
N VAL A 423 22.48 9.84 -11.26
CA VAL A 423 21.81 9.47 -12.50
C VAL A 423 20.64 10.41 -12.72
N SER A 424 20.48 10.89 -13.96
CA SER A 424 19.34 11.72 -14.32
C SER A 424 18.56 11.11 -15.48
N LEU A 425 17.23 11.22 -15.39
CA LEU A 425 16.30 10.85 -16.45
C LEU A 425 15.40 12.04 -16.76
N THR A 426 15.24 12.34 -18.03
CA THR A 426 14.18 13.22 -18.54
C THR A 426 13.20 12.41 -19.37
N VAL A 427 11.91 12.56 -19.09
CA VAL A 427 10.82 11.95 -19.85
C VAL A 427 10.04 13.06 -20.54
N THR A 428 9.86 12.95 -21.85
CA THR A 428 9.13 13.95 -22.65
C THR A 428 7.93 13.30 -23.32
N SER A 429 6.77 13.95 -23.20
CA SER A 429 5.51 13.63 -23.88
C SER A 429 5.07 14.82 -24.74
N ALA A 430 3.97 14.69 -25.47
CA ALA A 430 3.36 15.82 -26.20
C ALA A 430 2.89 16.96 -25.28
N ALA A 431 2.60 16.67 -24.00
CA ALA A 431 2.15 17.66 -23.03
C ALA A 431 3.30 18.49 -22.43
N GLY A 432 4.53 17.99 -22.51
CA GLY A 432 5.70 18.58 -21.86
C GLY A 432 6.66 17.50 -21.35
N ALA A 433 7.58 17.91 -20.47
CA ALA A 433 8.63 17.04 -19.96
C ALA A 433 8.80 17.20 -18.45
N ASP A 434 9.32 16.15 -17.82
CA ASP A 434 9.76 16.16 -16.43
C ASP A 434 11.12 15.48 -16.29
N SER A 435 11.87 15.83 -15.24
CA SER A 435 13.20 15.31 -15.00
C SER A 435 13.42 14.94 -13.53
N VAL A 436 14.00 13.77 -13.31
CA VAL A 436 14.43 13.30 -11.99
C VAL A 436 15.95 13.16 -11.96
N VAL A 437 16.56 13.60 -10.86
CA VAL A 437 17.99 13.44 -10.58
C VAL A 437 18.15 12.70 -9.26
N GLN A 438 18.69 11.48 -9.32
CA GLN A 438 19.07 10.73 -8.14
C GLN A 438 20.54 10.97 -7.84
N THR A 439 20.85 11.70 -6.76
CA THR A 439 22.22 11.99 -6.34
C THR A 439 22.85 10.80 -5.64
N ARG A 440 24.14 10.51 -5.91
CA ARG A 440 24.89 9.40 -5.28
C ARG A 440 24.20 8.03 -5.45
N TYR A 441 23.47 7.87 -6.56
CA TYR A 441 22.58 6.73 -6.82
C TYR A 441 23.32 5.43 -7.19
N VAL A 442 24.49 5.53 -7.82
CA VAL A 442 25.34 4.37 -8.11
C VAL A 442 26.64 4.49 -7.33
N ARG A 443 26.95 3.47 -6.54
CA ARG A 443 28.21 3.30 -5.82
C ARG A 443 29.05 2.23 -6.47
N VAL A 444 30.24 2.61 -6.91
CA VAL A 444 31.18 1.71 -7.58
C VAL A 444 32.38 1.53 -6.66
N GLN A 445 32.63 0.30 -6.24
CA GLN A 445 33.72 -0.08 -5.34
C GLN A 445 34.95 -0.49 -6.14
N SER A 446 36.13 -0.24 -5.59
CA SER A 446 37.37 -0.72 -6.21
C SER A 446 37.49 -2.23 -6.08
N ILE A 447 38.06 -2.88 -7.09
CA ILE A 447 38.41 -4.31 -7.01
C ILE A 447 39.86 -4.53 -6.56
N THR A 448 40.66 -3.46 -6.46
CA THR A 448 42.08 -3.52 -6.11
C THR A 448 42.46 -2.70 -4.87
N ALA A 449 41.59 -1.78 -4.43
CA ALA A 449 41.84 -0.92 -3.29
C ALA A 449 40.77 -1.12 -2.20
N GLY A 450 41.21 -1.56 -1.03
CA GLY A 450 40.34 -1.89 0.09
C GLY A 450 41.14 -2.48 1.23
N LEU A 451 40.45 -2.76 2.32
CA LEU A 451 41.02 -3.37 3.50
C LEU A 451 41.24 -4.89 3.27
N SER A 452 42.36 -5.46 3.72
CA SER A 452 42.72 -6.86 3.46
C SER A 452 42.24 -7.82 4.54
N THR A 453 41.58 -8.93 4.20
CA THR A 453 41.15 -9.89 5.24
C THR A 453 42.34 -10.57 5.95
N PRO A 454 42.24 -10.92 7.25
CA PRO A 454 41.10 -10.65 8.14
C PRO A 454 41.05 -9.17 8.56
N GLN A 455 39.86 -8.59 8.50
CA GLN A 455 39.62 -7.22 8.96
C GLN A 455 38.83 -7.24 10.25
N VAL A 456 39.27 -6.42 11.20
CA VAL A 456 38.63 -6.24 12.50
C VAL A 456 38.40 -4.76 12.70
N GLU A 457 37.15 -4.40 13.00
CA GLU A 457 36.74 -3.04 13.34
C GLU A 457 36.17 -3.05 14.76
N PHE A 458 36.78 -2.26 15.64
CA PHE A 458 36.35 -2.11 17.04
C PHE A 458 35.54 -0.82 17.25
N PHE A 459 35.48 0.07 16.25
CA PHE A 459 34.79 1.36 16.28
C PHE A 459 35.32 2.30 17.37
N GLU A 460 36.64 2.37 17.51
CA GLU A 460 37.33 3.19 18.51
C GLU A 460 37.49 4.66 18.09
N ASP A 461 37.32 4.99 16.81
CA ASP A 461 37.44 6.37 16.31
C ASP A 461 36.12 7.14 16.53
N PRO A 462 36.10 8.19 17.38
CA PRO A 462 34.91 9.01 17.59
C PRO A 462 34.52 9.84 16.36
N ALA A 463 35.37 9.93 15.33
CA ALA A 463 35.06 10.60 14.06
C ALA A 463 34.13 9.81 13.12
N PHE A 464 33.74 8.58 13.50
CA PHE A 464 32.84 7.72 12.74
C PHE A 464 31.60 8.49 12.23
N PRO A 465 31.14 8.25 10.98
CA PRO A 465 31.56 7.18 10.07
C PRO A 465 32.85 7.46 9.30
N ALA A 466 33.42 8.65 9.43
CA ALA A 466 34.75 8.94 8.91
C ALA A 466 35.82 8.39 9.87
N ASN A 467 36.91 7.91 9.32
CA ASN A 467 38.10 7.59 10.09
C ASN A 467 39.13 8.69 9.82
N SER A 468 39.57 9.32 10.90
CA SER A 468 40.46 10.48 10.86
C SER A 468 41.88 10.11 10.40
N ALA A 469 42.29 8.86 10.61
CA ALA A 469 43.63 8.36 10.29
C ALA A 469 43.71 7.68 8.91
N ASP A 470 42.62 7.06 8.45
CA ASP A 470 42.60 6.30 7.20
C ASP A 470 41.21 6.30 6.54
N SER A 471 41.06 7.04 5.45
CA SER A 471 39.81 7.11 4.70
C SER A 471 39.34 5.77 4.10
N PHE A 472 40.22 4.77 3.94
CA PHE A 472 39.81 3.42 3.53
C PHE A 472 39.03 2.68 4.62
N LYS A 473 39.00 3.20 5.85
CA LYS A 473 38.18 2.72 6.95
C LYS A 473 36.87 3.50 7.12
N ASN A 474 36.56 4.42 6.21
CA ASN A 474 35.29 5.14 6.26
C ASN A 474 34.12 4.19 6.00
N TRP A 475 33.11 4.30 6.84
CA TRP A 475 31.84 3.62 6.69
C TRP A 475 30.86 4.50 5.92
N ASP A 476 29.89 3.88 5.26
CA ASP A 476 28.80 4.60 4.62
C ASP A 476 27.50 4.34 5.38
N LEU A 477 26.75 5.41 5.60
CA LEU A 477 25.46 5.39 6.29
C LEU A 477 24.34 5.67 5.30
N GLN A 478 23.23 4.95 5.44
CA GLN A 478 21.99 5.23 4.73
C GLN A 478 20.82 5.24 5.73
N PRO A 479 20.17 6.39 5.99
CA PRO A 479 20.49 7.72 5.47
C PRO A 479 21.85 8.23 6.00
N ALA A 480 22.48 9.13 5.22
CA ALA A 480 23.80 9.69 5.54
C ALA A 480 23.77 10.73 6.68
N SER A 481 22.59 11.18 7.10
CA SER A 481 22.39 12.17 8.16
C SER A 481 21.05 11.94 8.86
N GLY A 482 20.83 12.63 9.99
CA GLY A 482 19.66 12.45 10.83
C GLY A 482 19.82 11.27 11.81
N SER A 483 18.70 10.67 12.21
CA SER A 483 18.69 9.52 13.12
C SER A 483 19.19 8.26 12.42
N THR A 484 20.49 8.01 12.44
CA THR A 484 21.15 6.84 11.81
C THR A 484 22.19 6.21 12.75
N TRP A 485 22.97 5.26 12.25
CA TRP A 485 24.07 4.66 13.00
C TRP A 485 25.10 5.72 13.41
N ALA A 486 25.55 5.67 14.67
CA ALA A 486 26.50 6.62 15.21
C ALA A 486 27.44 5.96 16.21
N TYR A 487 28.63 6.53 16.36
CA TYR A 487 29.55 6.17 17.45
C TYR A 487 28.93 6.43 18.82
N THR A 488 29.31 5.60 19.79
CA THR A 488 28.95 5.77 21.20
C THR A 488 30.07 5.23 22.08
N SER A 489 30.38 5.95 23.15
CA SER A 489 31.25 5.48 24.24
C SER A 489 30.47 4.91 25.44
N ALA A 490 29.14 4.88 25.35
CA ALA A 490 28.27 4.43 26.45
C ALA A 490 28.41 2.92 26.76
N ALA A 491 28.79 2.12 25.77
CA ALA A 491 29.04 0.69 25.91
C ALA A 491 29.99 0.24 24.80
N ALA A 492 30.90 -0.67 25.12
CA ALA A 492 31.78 -1.33 24.16
C ALA A 492 31.98 -2.79 24.61
N PHE A 493 32.17 -3.70 23.65
CA PHE A 493 32.56 -5.08 23.98
C PHE A 493 34.03 -5.13 24.40
N GLN A 494 34.86 -4.38 23.68
CA GLN A 494 36.28 -4.18 23.91
C GLN A 494 36.62 -2.73 23.54
N GLY A 495 37.52 -2.09 24.28
CA GLY A 495 37.92 -0.70 24.02
C GLY A 495 36.96 0.33 24.62
N ALA A 496 36.97 1.54 24.05
CA ALA A 496 36.25 2.71 24.51
C ALA A 496 35.02 3.05 23.66
N GLY A 497 34.86 2.43 22.48
CA GLY A 497 33.83 2.78 21.52
C GLY A 497 32.98 1.60 21.02
N SER A 498 31.81 1.92 20.50
CA SER A 498 31.03 1.04 19.62
C SER A 498 30.16 1.88 18.69
N VAL A 499 29.46 1.22 17.77
CA VAL A 499 28.39 1.84 16.96
C VAL A 499 27.02 1.44 17.46
N ARG A 500 26.09 2.39 17.50
CA ARG A 500 24.69 2.16 17.86
C ARG A 500 23.73 2.79 16.88
N LEU A 501 22.54 2.21 16.81
CA LEU A 501 21.35 2.83 16.24
C LEU A 501 20.34 3.08 17.38
N ARG A 502 19.86 4.31 17.53
CA ARG A 502 18.88 4.67 18.56
C ARG A 502 17.46 4.43 18.05
N LEU A 503 16.85 3.32 18.47
CA LEU A 503 15.53 2.89 17.97
C LEU A 503 14.39 3.86 18.30
N ASN A 504 14.48 4.64 19.37
CA ASN A 504 13.49 5.65 19.74
C ASN A 504 13.51 6.90 18.83
N ASN A 505 14.63 7.15 18.16
CA ASN A 505 14.79 8.31 17.29
C ASN A 505 14.69 7.93 15.80
N THR A 506 14.58 6.65 15.48
CA THR A 506 14.35 6.15 14.13
C THR A 506 12.86 6.16 13.78
N MET A 507 12.54 6.37 12.51
CA MET A 507 11.17 6.17 12.02
C MET A 507 10.82 4.69 12.08
N GLY A 508 9.64 4.35 12.59
CA GLY A 508 9.14 2.97 12.58
C GLY A 508 9.12 2.41 11.16
N GLY A 509 9.77 1.27 10.94
CA GLY A 509 9.88 0.64 9.61
C GLY A 509 10.97 1.22 8.69
N GLY A 510 11.77 2.21 9.15
CA GLY A 510 12.91 2.71 8.38
C GLY A 510 14.02 1.67 8.23
N VAL A 511 14.68 1.66 7.06
CA VAL A 511 15.91 0.88 6.82
C VAL A 511 17.11 1.76 7.09
N TYR A 512 18.01 1.29 7.96
CA TYR A 512 19.21 2.00 8.38
C TYR A 512 20.44 1.13 8.08
N ASP A 513 21.11 1.42 6.97
CA ASP A 513 22.27 0.63 6.57
C ASP A 513 23.53 1.20 7.21
N LEU A 514 24.31 0.28 7.78
CA LEU A 514 25.72 0.49 8.09
C LEU A 514 26.55 -0.33 7.10
N VAL A 515 27.24 0.37 6.21
CA VAL A 515 27.96 -0.26 5.10
C VAL A 515 29.44 -0.20 5.37
N SER A 516 30.07 -1.38 5.41
CA SER A 516 31.50 -1.49 5.63
C SER A 516 32.28 -0.80 4.50
N PRO A 517 33.51 -0.37 4.79
CA PRO A 517 34.46 -0.07 3.74
C PRO A 517 34.65 -1.29 2.83
N ASN A 518 35.26 -1.05 1.68
CA ASN A 518 35.56 -2.11 0.75
C ASN A 518 36.59 -3.07 1.36
N ILE A 519 36.24 -4.36 1.47
CA ILE A 519 37.12 -5.40 2.00
C ILE A 519 37.48 -6.33 0.86
N ILE A 520 38.78 -6.40 0.54
CA ILE A 520 39.31 -7.23 -0.52
C ILE A 520 40.04 -8.42 0.12
N PRO A 521 39.52 -9.65 -0.04
CA PRO A 521 40.21 -10.81 0.46
C PRO A 521 41.59 -10.98 -0.21
N ALA A 522 42.60 -11.30 0.58
CA ALA A 522 43.94 -11.60 0.04
C ALA A 522 43.95 -12.87 -0.83
N THR A 523 42.99 -13.78 -0.59
CA THR A 523 42.76 -15.01 -1.35
C THR A 523 41.27 -15.26 -1.49
N THR A 524 40.86 -16.07 -2.47
CA THR A 524 39.46 -16.47 -2.64
C THR A 524 38.92 -17.13 -1.38
N LEU A 525 37.95 -16.51 -0.71
CA LEU A 525 37.32 -17.05 0.48
C LEU A 525 36.38 -18.19 0.08
N GLN A 526 36.71 -19.42 0.49
CA GLN A 526 35.81 -20.56 0.24
C GLN A 526 34.60 -20.58 1.19
N ARG A 527 34.76 -20.06 2.42
CA ARG A 527 33.71 -19.95 3.44
C ARG A 527 33.93 -18.67 4.26
N PRO A 528 33.51 -17.50 3.76
CA PRO A 528 33.64 -16.27 4.52
C PRO A 528 32.72 -16.31 5.76
N TYR A 529 33.25 -15.86 6.90
CA TYR A 529 32.49 -15.66 8.13
C TYR A 529 32.60 -14.19 8.54
N LEU A 530 31.50 -13.64 9.03
CA LEU A 530 31.44 -12.32 9.65
C LEU A 530 30.95 -12.50 11.08
N TYR A 531 31.70 -11.96 12.04
CA TYR A 531 31.39 -12.03 13.45
C TYR A 531 31.04 -10.63 13.95
N PHE A 532 30.05 -10.54 14.81
CA PHE A 532 29.62 -9.30 15.43
C PHE A 532 29.65 -9.49 16.94
N GLU A 533 30.38 -8.63 17.62
CA GLU A 533 30.33 -8.54 19.07
C GLU A 533 29.26 -7.53 19.49
N ARG A 534 28.60 -7.79 20.62
CA ARG A 534 27.52 -6.94 21.13
C ARG A 534 27.90 -6.37 22.48
N ALA A 535 27.71 -5.05 22.63
CA ALA A 535 27.78 -4.36 23.91
C ALA A 535 26.37 -4.01 24.41
N TYR A 536 26.22 -3.88 25.73
CA TYR A 536 24.99 -3.40 26.37
C TYR A 536 25.32 -2.57 27.62
N ALA A 537 24.47 -1.59 27.92
CA ALA A 537 24.53 -0.79 29.14
C ALA A 537 23.14 -0.73 29.78
N ARG A 538 23.11 -0.45 31.09
CA ARG A 538 21.85 -0.28 31.84
C ARG A 538 21.21 1.04 31.46
N ARG A 539 19.92 1.02 31.10
CA ARG A 539 19.13 2.21 30.75
C ARG A 539 19.03 3.17 31.94
N THR A 540 19.18 4.47 31.67
CA THR A 540 19.04 5.57 32.63
C THR A 540 17.99 6.59 32.16
N ALA A 541 17.56 7.49 33.04
CA ALA A 541 16.56 8.53 32.70
C ALA A 541 17.07 9.57 31.68
N ALA A 542 18.38 9.59 31.37
CA ALA A 542 18.97 10.45 30.35
C ALA A 542 19.03 9.78 28.95
N ASP A 543 18.61 8.51 28.84
CA ASP A 543 18.55 7.75 27.58
C ASP A 543 17.18 7.83 26.88
N ASP A 544 16.20 8.46 27.55
CA ASP A 544 14.84 8.76 27.08
C ASP A 544 14.74 10.20 26.59
#